data_AF-A0A2W0BXY7-F1
#
_entry.id   AF-A0A2W0BXY7-F1
#
_cell.length_a   1.000
_cell.length_b   1.000
_cell.length_c   1.000
_cell.angle_alpha   90.00
_cell.angle_beta   90.00
_cell.angle_gamma   90.00
#
_symmetry.space_group_name_H-M   'P 1'
#
loop_
_entity.id
_entity.type
_entity.pdbx_description
1 polymer ?
#
loop_
_entity_poly.entity_id
_entity_poly.type
_entity_poly.pdbx_seq_one_letter_code
_entity_poly.pdbx_strand_id
1 'polypeptide(L)'
;MRNPFLVFIVSLFLTLSCFAVQSDSSTQLPSQDPQFGRERQKDPTEEKMERDREKALNKQRQTSLQKDTDRLLQLATELKEYVDKTNEHTLSLDVIKKAEEIEKLARSVKGKMKGN
;
A
#
# COMPACT_ATOMS: atom_id res chain seq x y z
N MET A 1 -38.27 -5.67 15.30
CA MET A 1 -36.96 -5.70 15.97
C MET A 1 -35.96 -5.04 15.04
N ARG A 2 -35.45 -3.84 15.38
CA ARG A 2 -34.49 -3.08 14.56
C ARG A 2 -33.08 -3.56 14.95
N ASN A 3 -32.33 -4.09 13.99
CA ASN A 3 -31.03 -4.72 14.23
C ASN A 3 -29.96 -3.65 14.57
N PRO A 4 -29.52 -3.55 15.84
CA PRO A 4 -28.61 -2.50 16.28
C PRO A 4 -27.21 -2.63 15.64
N PHE A 5 -26.85 -3.83 15.17
CA PHE A 5 -25.59 -4.11 14.48
C PHE A 5 -25.46 -3.41 13.12
N LEU A 6 -26.59 -3.21 12.41
CA LEU A 6 -26.58 -2.60 11.07
C LEU A 6 -26.37 -1.08 11.15
N VAL A 7 -26.80 -0.46 12.25
CA VAL A 7 -26.56 0.96 12.55
C VAL A 7 -25.08 1.24 12.85
N PHE A 8 -24.40 0.33 13.54
CA PHE A 8 -22.97 0.45 13.81
C PHE A 8 -22.10 0.32 12.56
N ILE A 9 -22.45 -0.59 11.64
CA ILE A 9 -21.72 -0.78 10.37
C ILE A 9 -21.89 0.44 9.45
N VAL A 10 -23.08 1.04 9.37
CA VAL A 10 -23.32 2.26 8.58
C VAL A 10 -22.63 3.48 9.22
N SER A 11 -22.59 3.56 10.55
CA SER A 11 -21.89 4.62 11.30
C SER A 11 -20.37 4.59 11.09
N LEU A 12 -19.77 3.40 11.01
CA LEU A 12 -18.32 3.22 10.81
C LEU A 12 -17.84 3.71 9.43
N PHE A 13 -18.70 3.66 8.41
CA PHE A 13 -18.38 4.14 7.06
C PHE A 13 -18.63 5.65 6.87
N LEU A 14 -19.49 6.26 7.68
CA LEU A 14 -19.87 7.68 7.53
C LEU A 14 -18.83 8.66 8.12
N THR A 15 -17.99 8.21 9.06
CA THR A 15 -17.03 9.08 9.77
C THR A 15 -15.65 9.18 9.09
N LEU A 16 -15.38 8.37 8.06
CA LEU A 16 -14.07 8.32 7.40
C LEU A 16 -13.86 9.39 6.31
N SER A 17 -14.83 10.27 6.06
CA SER A 17 -14.76 11.29 5.00
C SER A 17 -14.30 12.69 5.45
N CYS A 18 -13.95 12.90 6.72
CA CYS A 18 -13.47 14.21 7.21
C CYS A 18 -12.01 14.16 7.67
N PHE A 19 -11.09 14.06 6.72
CA PHE A 19 -9.74 14.60 6.89
C PHE A 19 -9.40 15.43 5.64
N ALA A 20 -9.93 16.65 5.62
CA ALA A 20 -9.48 17.69 4.71
C ALA A 20 -8.07 18.11 5.15
N VAL A 21 -7.09 17.77 4.31
CA VAL A 21 -5.70 18.22 4.38
C VAL A 21 -5.67 19.74 4.31
N GLN A 22 -5.21 20.39 5.38
CA GLN A 22 -4.76 21.77 5.35
C GLN A 22 -3.29 21.78 4.92
N SER A 23 -3.03 22.37 3.75
CA SER A 23 -1.69 22.66 3.26
C SER A 23 -1.34 24.11 3.55
N ASP A 24 -0.42 24.33 4.49
CA ASP A 24 0.26 25.61 4.68
C ASP A 24 1.03 26.00 3.41
N SER A 25 0.77 27.20 2.90
CA SER A 25 1.51 27.80 1.78
C SER A 25 2.29 29.01 2.29
N SER A 26 3.52 28.79 2.76
CA SER A 26 4.48 29.86 3.02
C SER A 26 5.21 30.22 1.72
N THR A 27 4.85 31.36 1.15
CA THR A 27 5.53 32.00 0.02
C THR A 27 6.88 32.57 0.46
N GLN A 28 7.99 32.06 -0.08
CA GLN A 28 9.28 32.75 -0.10
C GLN A 28 10.00 32.51 -1.45
N LEU A 29 10.17 33.59 -2.24
CA LEU A 29 11.24 33.79 -3.22
C LEU A 29 12.35 34.61 -2.52
N PRO A 30 13.66 34.39 -2.78
CA PRO A 30 14.34 34.75 -4.04
C PRO A 30 15.41 33.68 -4.44
N SER A 31 16.11 33.65 -5.58
CA SER A 31 16.77 34.68 -6.39
C SER A 31 17.02 34.12 -7.81
N GLN A 32 17.01 35.02 -8.79
CA GLN A 32 17.34 34.77 -10.20
C GLN A 32 18.80 34.35 -10.42
N ASP A 33 19.00 33.33 -11.24
CA ASP A 33 20.23 33.13 -12.02
C ASP A 33 19.85 33.10 -13.52
N PRO A 34 20.42 33.95 -14.40
CA PRO A 34 19.99 34.04 -15.79
C PRO A 34 20.79 33.13 -16.75
N GLN A 35 20.02 32.27 -17.45
CA GLN A 35 20.29 31.59 -18.74
C GLN A 35 21.37 30.49 -18.72
N PHE A 36 21.09 29.24 -19.06
CA PHE A 36 20.55 28.79 -20.34
C PHE A 36 19.67 27.54 -20.18
N GLY A 37 18.36 27.72 -20.36
CA GLY A 37 17.46 26.63 -20.74
C GLY A 37 17.76 26.24 -22.20
N ARG A 38 18.73 25.34 -22.41
CA ARG A 38 18.61 24.43 -23.55
C ARG A 38 17.74 23.29 -23.08
N GLU A 39 16.46 23.29 -23.46
CA GLU A 39 15.75 22.02 -23.63
C GLU A 39 16.62 21.20 -24.59
N ARG A 40 17.42 20.26 -24.06
CA ARG A 40 17.99 19.23 -24.92
C ARG A 40 16.78 18.49 -25.46
N GLN A 41 16.48 18.68 -26.74
CA GLN A 41 15.52 17.86 -27.46
C GLN A 41 16.00 16.42 -27.27
N LYS A 42 15.35 15.66 -26.38
CA LYS A 42 15.67 14.25 -26.14
C LYS A 42 15.53 13.54 -27.49
N ASP A 43 16.53 12.75 -27.86
CA ASP A 43 16.43 11.94 -29.06
C ASP A 43 15.18 11.03 -28.92
N PRO A 44 14.33 10.89 -29.95
CA PRO A 44 13.17 9.98 -29.90
C PRO A 44 13.50 8.56 -29.43
N THR A 45 14.75 8.13 -29.66
CA THR A 45 15.29 6.85 -29.21
C THR A 45 15.50 6.81 -27.69
N GLU A 46 15.99 7.90 -27.10
CA GLU A 46 16.16 8.05 -25.65
C GLU A 46 14.82 8.08 -24.92
N GLU A 47 13.82 8.80 -25.45
CA GLU A 47 12.47 8.85 -24.89
C GLU A 47 11.77 7.49 -24.92
N LYS A 48 11.98 6.71 -25.99
CA LYS A 48 11.43 5.36 -26.07
C LYS A 48 12.09 4.43 -25.06
N MET A 49 13.42 4.51 -24.90
CA MET A 49 14.14 3.71 -23.93
C MET A 49 13.72 4.01 -22.49
N GLU A 50 13.51 5.29 -22.16
CA GLU A 50 13.02 5.72 -20.85
C GLU A 50 11.61 5.20 -20.57
N ARG A 51 10.68 5.35 -21.52
CA ARG A 51 9.31 4.79 -21.40
C ARG A 51 9.30 3.28 -21.25
N ASP A 52 10.15 2.57 -22.00
CA ASP A 52 10.23 1.11 -21.91
C ASP A 52 10.79 0.68 -20.55
N ARG A 53 11.74 1.43 -19.99
CA ARG A 53 12.26 1.23 -18.62
C ARG A 53 11.19 1.47 -17.56
N GLU A 54 10.44 2.56 -17.66
CA GLU A 54 9.34 2.88 -16.74
C GLU A 54 8.26 1.79 -16.75
N LYS A 55 7.87 1.32 -17.95
CA LYS A 55 6.93 0.21 -18.10
C LYS A 55 7.44 -1.08 -17.45
N ALA A 56 8.73 -1.40 -17.63
CA ALA A 56 9.33 -2.57 -17.01
C ALA A 56 9.30 -2.48 -15.49
N LEU A 57 9.62 -1.32 -14.91
CA LEU A 57 9.56 -1.08 -13.46
C LEU A 57 8.12 -1.19 -12.93
N ASN A 58 7.14 -0.64 -13.64
CA ASN A 58 5.73 -0.76 -13.27
C ASN A 58 5.25 -2.20 -13.28
N LYS A 59 5.62 -2.98 -14.30
CA LYS A 59 5.28 -4.40 -14.40
C LYS A 59 5.93 -5.21 -13.29
N GLN A 60 7.19 -4.92 -12.96
CA GLN A 60 7.88 -5.58 -11.85
C GLN A 60 7.21 -5.28 -10.51
N ARG A 61 6.82 -4.03 -10.24
CA ARG A 61 6.06 -3.63 -9.04
C ARG A 61 4.72 -4.34 -8.95
N GLN A 62 3.98 -4.43 -10.06
CA GLN A 62 2.71 -5.14 -10.10
C GLN A 62 2.89 -6.64 -9.79
N THR A 63 3.91 -7.27 -10.38
CA THR A 63 4.18 -8.69 -10.18
C THR A 63 4.61 -8.99 -8.74
N SER A 64 5.41 -8.13 -8.12
CA SER A 64 5.79 -8.31 -6.72
C SER A 64 4.59 -8.10 -5.78
N LEU A 65 3.75 -7.11 -6.05
CA LEU A 65 2.51 -6.90 -5.31
C LEU A 65 1.58 -8.11 -5.38
N GLN A 66 1.36 -8.67 -6.57
CA GLN A 66 0.54 -9.87 -6.74
C GLN A 66 1.05 -11.04 -5.89
N LYS A 67 2.36 -11.32 -5.96
CA LYS A 67 2.98 -12.39 -5.17
C LYS A 67 2.81 -12.16 -3.66
N ASP A 68 3.03 -10.94 -3.19
CA ASP A 68 2.89 -10.63 -1.77
C ASP A 68 1.42 -10.74 -1.31
N THR A 69 0.45 -10.33 -2.14
CA THR A 69 -0.98 -10.49 -1.82
C THR A 69 -1.41 -11.95 -1.82
N ASP A 70 -0.90 -12.77 -2.73
CA ASP A 70 -1.16 -14.21 -2.75
C ASP A 70 -0.61 -14.86 -1.49
N ARG A 71 0.60 -14.46 -1.07
CA ARG A 71 1.22 -14.96 0.16
C ARG A 71 0.46 -14.52 1.42
N LEU A 72 -0.07 -13.29 1.45
CA LEU A 72 -0.96 -12.82 2.52
C LEU A 72 -2.21 -13.69 2.62
N LEU A 73 -2.86 -13.97 1.49
CA LEU A 73 -4.06 -14.81 1.46
C LEU A 73 -3.76 -16.22 1.97
N GLN A 74 -2.65 -16.81 1.55
CA GLN A 74 -2.22 -18.12 2.02
C GLN A 74 -2.01 -18.12 3.54
N LEU A 75 -1.21 -17.19 4.07
CA LEU A 75 -0.93 -17.12 5.50
C LEU A 75 -2.18 -16.87 6.33
N ALA A 76 -3.09 -16.02 5.86
CA ALA A 76 -4.37 -15.77 6.52
C ALA A 76 -5.25 -17.03 6.55
N THR A 77 -5.26 -17.80 5.46
CA THR A 77 -5.99 -19.07 5.38
C THR A 77 -5.39 -20.11 6.33
N GLU A 78 -4.06 -20.24 6.36
CA GLU A 78 -3.37 -21.11 7.32
C GLU A 78 -3.70 -20.69 8.75
N LEU A 79 -3.60 -19.40 9.08
CA LEU A 79 -3.90 -18.88 10.41
C LEU A 79 -5.34 -19.24 10.83
N LYS A 80 -6.31 -19.09 9.92
CA LYS A 80 -7.69 -19.51 10.17
C LYS A 80 -7.77 -20.99 10.49
N GLU A 81 -7.16 -21.85 9.69
CA GLU A 81 -7.18 -23.29 9.94
C GLU A 81 -6.54 -23.67 11.27
N TYR A 82 -5.44 -23.02 11.65
CA TYR A 82 -4.81 -23.24 12.95
C TYR A 82 -5.75 -22.84 14.09
N VAL A 83 -6.39 -21.67 13.99
CA VAL A 83 -7.36 -21.20 14.98
C VAL A 83 -8.56 -22.16 15.07
N ASP A 84 -9.09 -22.62 13.94
CA ASP A 84 -10.22 -23.56 13.89
C ASP A 84 -9.86 -24.93 14.52
N LYS A 85 -8.58 -25.32 14.50
CA LYS A 85 -8.07 -26.59 15.07
C LYS A 85 -7.62 -26.46 16.53
N THR A 86 -7.35 -25.24 17.04
CA THR A 86 -6.99 -25.00 18.44
C THR A 86 -8.22 -24.74 19.31
N ASN A 87 -8.19 -25.18 20.57
CA ASN A 87 -9.23 -24.85 21.56
C ASN A 87 -8.85 -23.58 22.35
N GLU A 88 -9.78 -23.02 23.14
CA GLU A 88 -9.60 -21.79 23.94
C GLU A 88 -8.36 -21.79 24.87
N HIS A 89 -7.72 -22.94 25.08
CA HIS A 89 -6.59 -23.11 26.01
C HIS A 89 -5.28 -23.52 25.31
N THR A 90 -5.24 -23.55 23.97
CA THR A 90 -4.09 -24.05 23.19
C THR A 90 -3.71 -23.14 22.02
N LEU A 91 -3.80 -21.81 22.17
CA LEU A 91 -3.20 -20.90 21.19
C LEU A 91 -1.68 -21.08 21.22
N SER A 92 -1.15 -21.88 20.31
CA SER A 92 0.29 -22.15 20.21
C SER A 92 1.06 -20.87 19.88
N LEU A 93 2.28 -20.74 20.40
CA LEU A 93 3.22 -19.68 20.03
C LEU A 93 3.41 -19.59 18.49
N ASP A 94 3.20 -20.68 17.77
CA ASP A 94 3.28 -20.71 16.31
C ASP A 94 2.16 -19.91 15.62
N VAL A 95 0.97 -19.84 16.22
CA VAL A 95 -0.16 -19.04 15.71
C VAL A 95 0.16 -17.55 15.82
N ILE A 96 0.75 -17.14 16.95
CA ILE A 96 1.19 -15.76 17.19
C ILE A 96 2.26 -15.36 16.18
N LYS A 97 3.28 -16.21 15.95
CA LYS A 97 4.32 -15.96 14.95
C LYS A 97 3.76 -15.81 13.53
N LYS A 98 2.78 -16.64 13.15
CA LYS A 98 2.11 -16.52 11.85
C LYS A 98 1.34 -15.21 11.72
N ALA A 99 0.66 -14.77 12.78
CA ALA A 99 -0.02 -13.47 12.79
C ALA A 99 0.97 -12.29 12.63
N GLU A 100 2.13 -12.34 13.28
CA GLU A 100 3.20 -11.34 13.11
C GLU A 100 3.76 -11.31 11.68
N GLU A 101 3.93 -12.48 11.04
CA GLU A 101 4.38 -12.57 9.64
C GLU A 101 3.35 -11.92 8.70
N ILE A 102 2.06 -12.17 8.92
CA ILE A 102 0.97 -11.52 8.19
C ILE A 102 1.02 -10.00 8.38
N GLU A 103 1.22 -9.51 9.60
CA GLU A 103 1.31 -8.07 9.86
C GLU A 103 2.47 -7.42 9.08
N LYS A 104 3.67 -8.03 9.15
CA LYS A 104 4.85 -7.53 8.44
C LYS A 104 4.63 -7.51 6.93
N LEU A 105 4.07 -8.58 6.38
CA LEU A 105 3.80 -8.66 4.95
C LEU A 105 2.72 -7.65 4.52
N ALA A 106 1.67 -7.46 5.33
CA ALA A 106 0.62 -6.48 5.06
C ALA A 106 1.17 -5.05 5.05
N ARG A 107 2.07 -4.72 5.98
CA ARG A 107 2.78 -3.44 5.99
C ARG A 107 3.67 -3.26 4.75
N SER A 108 4.37 -4.32 4.33
CA SER A 108 5.21 -4.31 3.12
C SER A 108 4.39 -4.06 1.86
N VAL A 109 3.26 -4.76 1.70
CA VAL A 109 2.34 -4.56 0.57
C VAL A 109 1.82 -3.12 0.53
N LYS A 110 1.36 -2.60 1.67
CA LYS A 110 0.90 -1.21 1.77
C LYS A 110 2.00 -0.21 1.38
N GLY A 111 3.25 -0.45 1.80
CA GLY A 111 4.40 0.38 1.41
C GLY A 111 4.62 0.39 -0.10
N LYS A 112 4.71 -0.80 -0.71
CA LYS A 112 4.90 -0.97 -2.15
C LYS A 112 3.76 -0.37 -2.98
N MET A 113 2.51 -0.43 -2.48
CA MET A 113 1.35 0.20 -3.13
C MET A 113 1.39 1.73 -3.08
N LYS A 114 1.95 2.31 -2.01
CA LYS A 114 2.12 3.77 -1.89
C LYS A 114 3.22 4.31 -2.80
N GLY A 115 4.05 3.43 -3.37
CA GLY A 115 5.21 3.81 -4.18
C GLY A 115 6.44 4.20 -3.37
N ASN A 116 6.53 3.73 -2.12
CA ASN A 116 7.70 3.85 -1.26
C ASN A 116 8.62 2.63 -1.39
#